data_AF-A0A0C4FAZ9-F1
#
_entry.id   AF-A0A0C4FAZ9-F1
#
_cell.length_a   1.000
_cell.length_b   1.000
_cell.length_c   1.000
_cell.angle_alpha   90.00
_cell.angle_beta   90.00
_cell.angle_gamma   90.00
#
_symmetry.space_group_name_H-M   'P 1'
#
loop_
_entity.id
_entity.type
_entity.pdbx_description
1 polymer ?
#
loop_
_entity_poly.entity_id
_entity_poly.type
_entity_poly.pdbx_seq_one_letter_code
_entity_poly.pdbx_strand_id
1 'polypeptide(L)'
;MAPQIPQSTRPKTKKPLIPWDRDGVNGGESSIEIVLEWLATGTNYERWRGDGERGRTKTRLCSEIVQLMNLRGITHCDTKGTSFHYYSCD
;
A
#
# COMPACT_ATOMS: atom_id res chain seq x y z
N MET A 1 42.87 -1.67 30.24
CA MET A 1 41.92 -2.39 29.37
C MET A 1 40.55 -2.23 30.02
N ALA A 2 39.69 -1.36 29.48
CA ALA A 2 38.40 -1.01 30.09
C ALA A 2 37.32 -2.05 29.72
N PRO A 3 36.40 -2.39 30.64
CA PRO A 3 35.36 -3.38 30.36
C PRO A 3 34.27 -2.78 29.46
N GLN A 4 33.89 -3.53 28.41
CA GLN A 4 32.81 -3.17 27.49
C GLN A 4 31.46 -3.56 28.11
N ILE A 5 30.57 -2.58 28.28
CA ILE A 5 29.19 -2.80 28.74
C ILE A 5 28.37 -3.37 27.56
N PRO A 6 27.57 -4.44 27.74
CA PRO A 6 26.78 -4.99 26.65
C PRO A 6 25.70 -4.00 26.20
N GLN A 7 25.72 -3.67 24.91
CA GLN A 7 24.73 -2.80 24.28
C GLN A 7 23.37 -3.49 24.29
N SER A 8 22.47 -3.01 25.15
CA SER A 8 21.06 -3.39 25.19
C SER A 8 20.41 -3.13 23.82
N THR A 9 19.99 -4.20 23.15
CA THR A 9 19.21 -4.15 21.91
C THR A 9 17.81 -3.62 22.24
N ARG A 10 17.57 -2.34 21.96
CA ARG A 10 16.24 -1.74 22.10
C ARG A 10 15.25 -2.45 21.17
N PRO A 11 14.14 -3.00 21.67
CA PRO A 11 13.12 -3.59 20.81
C PRO A 11 12.55 -2.50 19.90
N LYS A 12 12.63 -2.71 18.58
CA LYS A 12 12.00 -1.83 17.60
C LYS A 12 10.48 -1.90 17.81
N THR A 13 9.89 -0.83 18.31
CA THR A 13 8.43 -0.71 18.43
C THR A 13 7.82 -0.81 17.02
N LYS A 14 7.01 -1.85 16.80
CA LYS A 14 6.26 -2.03 15.55
C LYS A 14 5.25 -0.88 15.47
N LYS A 15 5.29 -0.11 14.38
CA LYS A 15 4.29 0.94 14.13
C LYS A 15 2.91 0.28 14.09
N PRO A 16 1.89 0.82 14.77
CA PRO A 16 0.53 0.29 14.68
C PRO A 16 0.07 0.35 13.23
N LEU A 17 -0.50 -0.76 12.75
CA LEU A 17 -1.10 -0.82 11.42
C LEU A 17 -2.39 0.00 11.46
N ILE A 18 -2.49 1.01 10.60
CA ILE A 18 -3.71 1.81 10.46
C ILE A 18 -4.62 1.07 9.47
N PRO A 19 -5.89 0.79 9.83
CA PRO A 19 -6.85 0.22 8.89
C PRO A 19 -7.07 1.15 7.69
N TRP A 20 -7.10 0.60 6.48
CA TRP A 20 -7.19 1.37 5.24
C TRP A 20 -8.55 2.08 5.05
N ASP A 21 -9.57 1.76 5.85
CA ASP A 21 -10.86 2.47 5.90
C ASP A 21 -10.84 3.68 6.85
N ARG A 22 -9.80 3.83 7.69
CA ARG A 22 -9.72 4.87 8.74
C ARG A 22 -8.41 5.64 8.72
N ASP A 23 -7.69 5.55 7.62
CA ASP A 23 -6.36 6.11 7.45
C ASP A 23 -6.35 7.47 6.73
N GLY A 24 -7.55 7.99 6.46
CA GLY A 24 -7.77 9.33 5.94
C GLY A 24 -7.14 10.38 6.85
N VAL A 25 -6.47 11.36 6.24
CA VAL A 25 -5.75 12.42 6.94
C VAL A 25 -6.57 13.70 6.90
N ASN A 26 -6.65 14.43 8.03
CA ASN A 26 -7.36 15.72 8.14
C ASN A 26 -8.85 15.67 7.74
N GLY A 27 -9.53 14.54 7.95
CA GLY A 27 -10.92 14.34 7.52
C GLY A 27 -11.09 14.15 6.00
N GLY A 28 -9.99 13.89 5.28
CA GLY A 28 -9.99 13.50 3.87
C GLY A 28 -10.33 12.02 3.66
N GLU A 29 -10.34 11.63 2.39
CA GLU A 29 -10.66 10.29 1.93
C GLU A 29 -9.66 9.25 2.47
N SER A 30 -10.19 8.09 2.85
CA SER A 30 -9.43 6.90 3.23
C SER A 30 -8.79 6.23 2.01
N SER A 31 -7.80 5.36 2.25
CA SER A 31 -7.18 4.55 1.21
C SER A 31 -8.19 3.71 0.43
N ILE A 32 -9.21 3.17 1.09
CA ILE A 32 -10.26 2.39 0.42
C ILE A 32 -11.08 3.27 -0.51
N GLU A 33 -11.49 4.46 -0.07
CA GLU A 33 -12.23 5.41 -0.91
C GLU A 33 -11.41 5.83 -2.12
N ILE A 34 -10.11 6.10 -1.96
CA ILE A 34 -9.20 6.44 -3.06
C ILE A 34 -9.06 5.30 -4.06
N VAL A 35 -8.98 4.05 -3.60
CA VAL A 35 -8.94 2.88 -4.50
C VAL A 35 -10.24 2.77 -5.30
N LEU A 36 -11.38 2.95 -4.63
CA LEU A 36 -12.68 2.89 -5.28
C LEU A 36 -12.88 4.03 -6.28
N GLU A 37 -12.49 5.26 -5.94
CA GLU A 37 -12.48 6.41 -6.84
C GLU A 37 -11.61 6.12 -8.07
N TRP A 38 -10.38 5.62 -7.85
CA TRP A 38 -9.48 5.27 -8.94
C TRP A 38 -10.06 4.20 -9.85
N LEU A 39 -10.68 3.14 -9.30
CA LEU A 39 -11.32 2.08 -10.08
C LEU A 39 -12.53 2.57 -10.87
N ALA A 40 -13.34 3.45 -10.27
CA ALA A 40 -14.50 4.05 -10.90
C ALA A 40 -14.14 5.08 -11.99
N THR A 41 -12.89 5.53 -12.02
CA THR A 41 -12.42 6.54 -12.97
C THR A 41 -12.09 5.91 -14.32
N GLY A 42 -12.89 6.25 -15.35
CA GLY A 42 -12.63 5.88 -16.74
C GLY A 42 -12.53 4.36 -16.94
N THR A 43 -11.44 3.91 -17.59
CA THR A 43 -11.20 2.48 -17.90
C THR A 43 -10.25 1.81 -16.90
N ASN A 44 -10.04 2.40 -15.72
CA ASN A 44 -9.09 1.87 -14.73
C ASN A 44 -9.50 0.51 -14.19
N TYR A 45 -10.79 0.26 -13.97
CA TYR A 45 -11.28 -1.07 -13.62
C TYR A 45 -10.94 -2.12 -14.69
N GLU A 46 -11.12 -1.81 -15.98
CA GLU A 46 -10.79 -2.71 -17.09
C GLU A 46 -9.27 -2.98 -17.13
N ARG A 47 -8.46 -1.93 -16.94
CA ARG A 47 -6.99 -2.03 -16.82
C ARG A 47 -6.57 -2.91 -15.64
N TRP A 48 -7.26 -2.81 -14.50
CA TRP A 48 -7.01 -3.60 -13.29
C TRP A 48 -7.45 -5.05 -13.41
N ARG A 49 -8.65 -5.28 -13.97
CA ARG A 49 -9.20 -6.61 -14.25
C ARG A 49 -8.27 -7.39 -15.19
N GLY A 50 -7.77 -6.70 -16.21
CA GLY A 50 -6.93 -7.26 -17.25
C GLY A 50 -7.73 -8.13 -18.22
N ASP A 51 -7.52 -7.92 -19.52
CA ASP A 51 -7.87 -8.88 -20.55
C ASP A 51 -6.62 -9.72 -20.86
N GLY A 52 -6.78 -11.05 -20.86
CA GLY A 52 -5.74 -12.08 -20.69
C GLY A 52 -4.52 -12.11 -21.62
N GLU A 53 -4.20 -11.06 -22.38
CA GLU A 53 -3.05 -11.04 -23.30
C GLU A 53 -2.11 -9.82 -23.22
N ARG A 54 -2.44 -8.73 -22.52
CA ARG A 54 -1.48 -7.63 -22.32
C ARG A 54 -1.63 -7.00 -20.94
N GLY A 55 -1.23 -7.76 -19.91
CA GLY A 55 -1.17 -7.26 -18.54
C GLY A 55 -0.20 -6.08 -18.43
N ARG A 56 -0.72 -4.87 -18.26
CA ARG A 56 0.01 -3.89 -17.42
C ARG A 56 0.23 -4.60 -16.09
N THR A 57 1.48 -4.73 -15.65
CA THR A 57 1.77 -5.44 -14.41
C THR A 57 0.95 -4.81 -13.29
N LYS A 58 0.24 -5.62 -12.49
CA LYS A 58 -0.53 -5.13 -11.33
C LYS A 58 0.30 -4.20 -10.45
N THR A 59 1.61 -4.45 -10.38
CA THR A 59 2.64 -3.58 -9.78
C THR A 59 2.58 -2.12 -10.26
N ARG A 60 2.47 -1.89 -11.57
CA ARG A 60 2.41 -0.52 -12.13
C ARG A 60 1.12 0.19 -11.72
N LEU A 61 -0.01 -0.52 -11.72
CA LEU A 61 -1.30 0.04 -11.28
C LEU A 61 -1.31 0.31 -9.78
N CYS A 62 -0.73 -0.59 -8.97
CA CYS A 62 -0.53 -0.35 -7.54
C CYS A 62 0.33 0.90 -7.30
N SER A 63 1.37 1.14 -8.11
CA SER A 63 2.17 2.37 -8.00
C SER A 63 1.36 3.63 -8.34
N GLU A 64 0.48 3.58 -9.34
CA GLU A 64 -0.42 4.71 -9.68
C GLU A 64 -1.36 5.02 -8.50
N ILE A 65 -1.96 3.99 -7.89
CA ILE A 65 -2.84 4.14 -6.73
C ILE A 65 -2.07 4.70 -5.52
N VAL A 66 -0.87 4.19 -5.24
CA VAL A 66 -0.04 4.69 -4.13
C VAL A 66 0.40 6.14 -4.36
N GLN A 67 0.67 6.55 -5.60
CA GLN A 67 0.93 7.95 -5.91
C GLN A 67 -0.29 8.84 -5.60
N LEU A 68 -1.50 8.37 -5.92
CA LEU A 68 -2.74 9.07 -5.58
C LEU A 68 -2.95 9.18 -4.06
N MET A 69 -2.71 8.10 -3.32
CA MET A 69 -2.74 8.10 -1.85
C MET A 69 -1.76 9.12 -1.26
N ASN A 70 -0.52 9.16 -1.76
CA ASN A 70 0.48 10.12 -1.31
C ASN A 70 0.05 11.57 -1.59
N LEU A 71 -0.56 11.84 -2.75
CA LEU A 71 -1.11 13.15 -3.09
C LEU A 71 -2.20 13.59 -2.10
N ARG A 72 -3.01 12.63 -1.60
CA ARG A 72 -4.04 12.84 -0.59
C ARG A 72 -3.49 12.85 0.86
N GLY A 73 -2.17 12.75 1.04
CA GLY A 73 -1.50 12.81 2.34
C GLY A 73 -1.32 11.45 3.04
N ILE A 74 -1.78 10.36 2.42
CA ILE A 74 -1.62 9.00 2.94
C ILE A 74 -0.26 8.46 2.48
N THR A 75 0.74 8.57 3.36
CA THR A 75 2.16 8.21 3.05
C THR A 75 2.64 6.91 3.68
N HIS A 76 1.79 6.25 4.48
CA HIS A 76 2.15 4.99 5.16
C HIS A 76 1.73 3.74 4.38
N CYS A 77 0.91 3.90 3.32
CA CYS A 77 0.57 2.86 2.37
C CYS A 77 1.71 2.71 1.36
N ASP A 78 2.46 1.61 1.44
CA ASP A 78 3.58 1.32 0.54
C ASP A 78 3.35 -0.02 -0.19
N THR A 79 3.73 -0.06 -1.48
CA THR A 79 3.65 -1.26 -2.33
C THR A 79 4.55 -2.41 -1.86
N LYS A 80 5.52 -2.15 -0.98
CA LYS A 80 6.50 -3.11 -0.47
C LYS A 80 5.90 -4.06 0.57
N GLY A 81 4.76 -3.73 1.16
CA GLY A 81 4.04 -4.57 2.14
C GLY A 81 3.09 -5.59 1.52
N THR A 82 2.70 -5.39 0.26
CA THR A 82 1.87 -6.32 -0.49
C THR A 82 2.77 -7.26 -1.29
N SER A 83 3.44 -8.17 -0.57
CA SER A 83 3.66 -9.50 -1.13
C SER A 83 2.27 -10.07 -1.40
N PHE A 84 1.68 -9.74 -2.55
CA PHE A 84 0.59 -10.52 -3.13
C PHE A 84 1.21 -11.89 -3.40
N HIS A 85 1.28 -12.73 -2.35
CA HIS A 85 1.33 -14.15 -2.54
C HIS A 85 0.12 -14.43 -3.41
N TYR A 86 0.37 -14.61 -4.70
CA TYR A 86 -0.58 -15.18 -5.61
C TYR A 86 -1.01 -16.49 -4.96
N TYR A 87 -2.17 -16.49 -4.30
CA TYR A 87 -2.93 -17.71 -4.14
C TYR A 87 -3.33 -18.07 -5.56
N SER A 88 -2.50 -18.90 -6.19
CA SER A 88 -2.93 -19.79 -7.24
C SER A 88 -4.08 -20.59 -6.63
N CYS A 89 -5.30 -20.31 -7.08
CA CYS A 89 -6.38 -21.27 -6.93
C CYS A 89 -6.09 -22.39 -7.91
N ASP A 90 -5.54 -23.48 -7.38
CA ASP A 90 -5.82 -24.83 -7.88
C ASP A 90 -7.06 -25.34 -7.12
#